data_AF-A0A354YEF6-F1
#
_entry.id   AF-A0A354YEF6-F1
#
_cell.length_a   1.000
_cell.length_b   1.000
_cell.length_c   1.000
_cell.angle_alpha   90.00
_cell.angle_beta   90.00
_cell.angle_gamma   90.00
#
_symmetry.space_group_name_H-M   'P 1'
#
loop_
_entity.id
_entity.type
_entity.pdbx_description
1 polymer ?
#
loop_
_entity_poly.entity_id
_entity_poly.type
_entity_poly.pdbx_seq_one_letter_code
_entity_poly.pdbx_strand_id
1 'polypeptide(L)' 'DGREGASALDDEILAWLRKLSRPTLLVINKIDGVDEESVRSDFARYGFADVLTLSAAHRQGIDDLLEEVQARLPE' A
#
# COMPACT_ATOMS: atom_id res chain seq x y z
N ASP A 1 -1.01 -8.13 -0.74
CA ASP A 1 0.22 -8.70 -0.14
C ASP A 1 1.30 -8.66 -1.21
N GLY A 2 2.51 -8.19 -0.94
CA GLY A 2 3.55 -8.04 -1.96
C GLY A 2 4.01 -9.36 -2.59
N ARG A 3 3.89 -10.48 -1.87
CA ARG A 3 4.28 -11.81 -2.40
C ARG A 3 3.17 -12.49 -3.18
N GLU A 4 1.92 -12.30 -2.76
CA GLU A 4 0.77 -12.92 -3.41
C GLU A 4 0.20 -12.06 -4.55
N GLY A 5 0.62 -10.80 -4.61
CA GLY A 5 0.07 -9.83 -5.55
C GLY A 5 -1.32 -9.35 -5.13
N ALA A 6 -2.00 -8.77 -6.10
CA ALA A 6 -3.28 -8.11 -5.93
C ALA A 6 -4.43 -9.12 -6.11
N SER A 7 -5.26 -9.30 -5.07
CA SER A 7 -6.31 -10.32 -5.02
C SER A 7 -7.71 -9.79 -5.38
N ALA A 8 -8.66 -10.70 -5.64
CA ALA A 8 -10.06 -10.33 -5.88
C ALA A 8 -10.71 -9.66 -4.65
N LEU A 9 -10.28 -10.05 -3.44
CA LEU A 9 -10.75 -9.42 -2.20
C LEU A 9 -10.26 -7.97 -2.09
N ASP A 10 -9.02 -7.69 -2.51
CA ASP A 10 -8.48 -6.33 -2.54
C ASP A 10 -9.28 -5.44 -3.50
N ASP A 11 -9.69 -6.00 -4.65
CA ASP A 11 -10.52 -5.29 -5.64
C ASP A 11 -11.89 -4.89 -5.04
N GLU A 12 -12.52 -5.80 -4.28
CA GLU A 12 -13.80 -5.54 -3.60
C GLU A 12 -13.67 -4.46 -2.51
N ILE A 13 -12.63 -4.54 -1.67
CA ILE A 13 -12.35 -3.56 -0.63
C ILE A 13 -12.11 -2.18 -1.24
N LEU A 14 -11.31 -2.10 -2.31
CA LEU A 14 -11.04 -0.84 -2.99
C LEU A 14 -12.28 -0.26 -3.65
N ALA A 15 -13.13 -1.09 -4.27
CA ALA A 15 -14.40 -0.64 -4.82
C ALA A 15 -15.33 -0.06 -3.75
N TRP A 16 -15.31 -0.61 -2.52
CA TRP A 16 -16.04 -0.06 -1.38
C TRP A 16 -15.41 1.24 -0.86
N LEU A 17 -14.09 1.29 -0.65
CA LEU A 17 -13.38 2.48 -0.17
C LEU A 17 -13.57 3.69 -1.10
N ARG A 18 -13.52 3.48 -2.42
CA ARG A 18 -13.76 4.54 -3.42
C ARG A 18 -15.14 5.19 -3.29
N LYS A 19 -16.17 4.43 -2.86
CA LYS A 19 -17.52 4.99 -2.62
C LYS A 19 -17.55 5.93 -1.41
N LEU A 20 -16.69 5.71 -0.42
CA LEU A 20 -16.64 6.52 0.80
C LEU A 20 -15.97 7.88 0.61
N SER A 21 -15.23 8.08 -0.50
CA SER A 21 -14.52 9.33 -0.81
C SER A 21 -13.63 9.82 0.36
N ARG A 22 -12.96 8.88 1.05
CA ARG A 22 -12.05 9.18 2.16
C ARG A 22 -10.61 9.18 1.66
N PRO A 23 -9.73 10.04 2.23
CA PRO A 23 -8.29 9.93 1.98
C PRO A 23 -7.83 8.49 2.27
N THR A 24 -7.17 7.88 1.30
CA THR A 24 -6.72 6.48 1.38
C THR A 24 -5.27 6.41 0.95
N LEU A 25 -4.46 5.70 1.71
CA LEU A 25 -3.04 5.44 1.44
C LEU A 25 -2.88 3.95 1.16
N LEU A 26 -2.30 3.58 0.02
CA LEU A 26 -2.03 2.18 -0.31
C LEU A 26 -0.65 1.79 0.23
N VAL A 27 -0.64 0.74 1.07
CA VAL A 27 0.58 0.19 1.66
C VAL A 27 0.67 -1.29 1.30
N ILE A 28 1.75 -1.67 0.62
CA ILE A 28 2.03 -3.05 0.21
C ILE A 28 3.00 -3.66 1.22
N ASN A 29 2.49 -4.56 2.06
CA ASN A 29 3.27 -5.25 3.06
C ASN A 29 3.90 -6.55 2.50
N LYS A 30 4.91 -7.06 3.20
CA LYS A 30 5.65 -8.31 2.93
C LYS A 30 6.50 -8.26 1.66
N ILE A 31 7.20 -7.17 1.41
CA ILE A 31 8.17 -7.06 0.29
C ILE A 31 9.46 -7.89 0.49
N ASP A 32 9.43 -8.88 1.37
CA ASP A 32 10.58 -9.69 1.75
C ASP A 32 11.02 -10.59 0.60
N GLY A 33 12.18 -10.31 0.01
CA GLY A 33 12.77 -11.15 -1.04
C GLY A 33 12.02 -11.10 -2.38
N VAL A 34 11.21 -10.06 -2.59
CA VAL A 34 10.57 -9.76 -3.89
C VAL A 34 11.14 -8.48 -4.46
N ASP A 35 11.09 -8.36 -5.79
CA ASP A 35 11.50 -7.14 -6.48
C ASP A 35 10.46 -6.04 -6.29
N GLU A 36 10.87 -4.91 -5.72
CA GLU A 36 9.94 -3.84 -5.35
C GLU A 36 9.28 -3.18 -6.56
N GLU A 37 10.00 -3.05 -7.68
CA GLU A 37 9.48 -2.45 -8.90
C GLU A 37 8.41 -3.34 -9.55
N SER A 38 8.62 -4.66 -9.55
CA SER A 38 7.62 -5.65 -9.96
C SER A 38 6.37 -5.56 -9.08
N VAL A 39 6.54 -5.52 -7.75
CA VAL A 39 5.40 -5.40 -6.82
C VAL A 39 4.64 -4.09 -7.06
N ARG A 40 5.33 -2.95 -7.21
CA ARG A 40 4.66 -1.68 -7.51
C ARG A 40 3.90 -1.74 -8.83
N SER A 41 4.45 -2.40 -9.84
CA SER A 41 3.80 -2.58 -11.14
C SER A 41 2.52 -3.40 -11.05
N ASP A 42 2.50 -4.48 -10.25
CA ASP A 42 1.31 -5.32 -10.07
C ASP A 42 0.14 -4.55 -9.44
N PHE A 43 0.45 -3.63 -8.53
CA PHE A 43 -0.56 -2.83 -7.81
C PHE A 43 -0.85 -1.49 -8.50
N ALA A 44 -0.11 -1.11 -9.54
CA ALA A 44 -0.34 0.13 -10.31
C ALA A 44 -1.76 0.19 -10.92
N ARG A 45 -2.38 -0.97 -11.17
CA ARG A 45 -3.78 -1.10 -11.64
C ARG A 45 -4.80 -0.40 -10.72
N TYR A 46 -4.45 -0.15 -9.46
CA TYR A 46 -5.31 0.51 -8.50
C TYR A 46 -5.30 2.04 -8.57
N GLY A 47 -4.39 2.64 -9.35
CA GLY A 47 -4.39 4.07 -9.64
C GLY A 47 -4.11 4.96 -8.43
N PHE A 48 -3.40 4.45 -7.44
CA PHE A 48 -2.88 5.27 -6.34
C PHE A 48 -1.63 6.01 -6.82
N ALA A 49 -1.57 7.32 -6.56
CA ALA A 49 -0.39 8.12 -6.87
C ALA A 49 0.78 7.78 -5.94
N ASP A 50 0.49 7.67 -4.64
CA ASP A 50 1.46 7.33 -3.62
C ASP A 50 1.22 5.91 -3.13
N VAL A 51 2.24 5.07 -3.28
CA VAL A 51 2.26 3.69 -2.79
C VAL A 51 3.48 3.51 -1.92
N LEU A 52 3.27 3.03 -0.70
CA LEU A 52 4.35 2.65 0.19
C LEU A 52 4.51 1.13 0.18
N THR A 53 5.75 0.70 0.34
CA THR A 53 6.15 -0.69 0.41
C THR A 53 6.85 -0.91 1.74
N LEU A 54 6.52 -1.98 2.44
CA LEU A 54 7.13 -2.26 3.73
C LEU A 54 7.20 -3.75 4.04
N SER A 55 8.05 -4.10 4.99
CA SER A 55 8.03 -5.41 5.64
C SER A 55 7.83 -5.24 7.13
N ALA A 56 6.61 -5.51 7.58
CA ALA A 56 6.30 -5.45 9.00
C ALA A 56 7.09 -6.51 9.81
N ALA A 57 7.33 -7.68 9.22
CA ALA A 57 8.07 -8.78 9.87
C ALA A 57 9.55 -8.42 10.10
N HIS A 58 10.14 -7.65 9.19
CA HIS A 58 11.54 -7.23 9.26
C HIS A 58 11.71 -5.76 9.70
N ARG A 59 10.62 -5.09 10.08
CA ARG A 59 10.58 -3.67 10.49
C ARG A 59 11.18 -2.71 9.45
N GLN A 60 11.08 -3.04 8.16
CA GLN A 60 11.55 -2.21 7.06
C GLN A 60 10.39 -1.33 6.56
N GLY A 61 10.64 -0.04 6.29
CA GLY A 61 9.65 0.91 5.76
C GLY A 61 8.58 1.35 6.75
N ILE A 62 8.72 1.00 8.03
CA ILE A 62 7.79 1.40 9.09
C ILE A 62 7.93 2.89 9.41
N ASP A 63 9.18 3.39 9.47
CA ASP A 63 9.43 4.80 9.76
C ASP A 63 8.90 5.69 8.63
N ASP A 64 9.12 5.31 7.36
CA ASP A 64 8.56 5.99 6.19
C ASP A 64 7.02 6.02 6.23
N LEU A 65 6.38 4.92 6.65
CA LEU A 65 4.92 4.89 6.84
C LEU A 65 4.47 5.86 7.94
N LEU A 66 5.19 5.92 9.06
CA LEU A 66 4.86 6.82 10.16
C LEU A 66 4.99 8.29 9.75
N GLU A 67 6.07 8.63 9.06
CA GLU A 67 6.30 9.98 8.52
C GLU A 67 5.20 10.38 7.54
N GLU A 68 4.85 9.50 6.59
CA GLU A 68 3.80 9.77 5.60
C GLU A 68 2.42 9.95 6.26
N VAL A 69 2.08 9.11 7.24
CA VAL A 69 0.83 9.25 7.98
C VAL A 69 0.81 10.56 8.77
N GLN A 70 1.91 10.90 9.45
CA GLN A 70 2.01 12.13 10.24
C GLN A 70 1.84 13.37 9.37
N ALA A 71 2.43 13.39 8.17
CA ALA A 71 2.28 14.48 7.21
C ALA A 71 0.84 14.68 6.67
N ARG A 72 -0.02 13.65 6.76
CA ARG A 72 -1.41 13.68 6.28
C ARG A 72 -2.43 14.03 7.38
N LEU A 73 -2.01 14.09 8.63
CA LEU A 73 -2.90 14.45 9.74
C LEU A 73 -3.10 15.98 9.80
N PRO A 74 -4.29 16.45 10.22
CA PRO A 74 -4.51 17.86 10.51
C PRO A 74 -3.66 18.32 11.72
N GLU A 75 -3.33 19.62 11.75
CA GLU A 75 -2.67 20.29 12.90
C GLU A 75 -3.48 20.19 14.20
#